data_AF-A0A955T322-F1
#
_entry.id   AF-A0A955T322-F1
#
_cell.length_a   1.000
_cell.length_b   1.000
_cell.length_c   1.000
_cell.angle_alpha   90.00
_cell.angle_beta   90.00
_cell.angle_gamma   90.00
#
_symmetry.space_group_name_H-M   'P 1'
#
loop_
_entity.id
_entity.type
_entity.pdbx_description
1 polymer ?
#
loop_
_entity_poly.entity_id
_entity_poly.type
_entity_poly.pdbx_seq_one_letter_code
_entity_poly.pdbx_strand_id
1 'polypeptide(L)'
;MNRGRFPTICLLCFLLATVFGCSSPHPQLRADQYCFRKTLISLYEDQILDNLIRTYNYLLPVQVEYTSVKGNLTQEVKGGVSGSIHEFFRGFKFGGDGRQQNILSIDARPVVNSSAVYDEYVRFVKEDKLKVARRGQTIPSDSHVGKWFEGDFYYVPKDFADDFLLLALKTTTSQDKAKSSPISFDASIHSLGGKENYDNGRVYVFFDKPLPNDSGTMKARINGELYPYLELTFDEELKIGEPTTKFVLLVPSDIVDSMDFHEFAKALVDQVVSIILDSYRPSVDGTATLVEELKALRDAVDNQTNIIQSSSGNSSMF
;
A
#
# COMPACT_ATOMS: atom_id res chain seq x y z
N MET A 1 38.91 56.16 42.02
CA MET A 1 37.78 56.37 41.10
C MET A 1 37.73 55.20 40.12
N ASN A 2 36.76 54.29 40.23
CA ASN A 2 36.53 53.23 39.22
C ASN A 2 35.13 53.43 38.64
N ARG A 3 35.03 53.80 37.36
CA ARG A 3 33.74 53.99 36.66
C ARG A 3 33.27 52.66 36.05
N GLY A 4 31.95 52.44 36.12
CA GLY A 4 31.34 51.12 35.94
C GLY A 4 31.51 50.49 34.55
N ARG A 5 31.76 49.18 34.53
CA ARG A 5 31.73 48.29 33.36
C ARG A 5 30.55 47.29 33.40
N PHE A 6 29.51 47.57 34.19
CA PHE A 6 28.38 46.66 34.41
C PHE A 6 27.29 46.57 33.32
N PRO A 7 26.97 47.60 32.50
CA PRO A 7 25.78 47.51 31.64
C PRO A 7 25.95 46.57 30.43
N THR A 8 27.19 46.34 29.97
CA THR A 8 27.45 45.60 28.72
C THR A 8 27.23 44.09 28.87
N ILE A 9 27.46 43.52 30.06
CA ILE A 9 27.32 42.07 30.30
C ILE A 9 25.84 41.67 30.37
N CYS A 10 25.00 42.46 31.04
CA CYS A 10 23.56 42.18 31.13
C CYS A 10 22.87 42.22 29.76
N LEU A 11 23.25 43.17 28.89
CA LEU A 11 22.69 43.25 27.53
C LEU A 11 23.08 42.03 26.68
N LEU A 12 24.33 41.56 26.81
CA LEU A 12 24.81 40.37 26.11
C LEU A 12 24.09 39.10 26.58
N CYS A 13 23.83 38.95 27.89
CA CYS A 13 23.05 37.83 28.42
C CYS A 13 21.60 37.82 27.93
N PHE A 14 20.95 38.99 27.80
CA PHE A 14 19.60 39.08 27.22
C PHE A 14 19.56 38.74 25.72
N LEU A 15 20.57 39.18 24.96
CA LEU A 15 20.71 38.79 23.54
C LEU A 15 21.05 37.31 23.36
N LEU A 16 21.85 36.72 24.24
CA LEU A 16 22.11 35.29 24.23
C LEU A 16 20.85 34.49 24.60
N ALA A 17 20.03 34.96 25.54
CA ALA A 17 18.76 34.30 25.89
C ALA A 17 17.71 34.32 24.76
N THR A 18 17.76 35.26 23.82
CA THR A 18 16.88 35.28 22.64
C THR A 18 17.46 34.52 21.45
N VAL A 19 18.79 34.44 21.31
CA VAL A 19 19.46 33.65 20.26
C VAL A 19 19.53 32.17 20.61
N PHE A 20 19.71 31.81 21.89
CA PHE A 20 19.34 30.49 22.42
C PHE A 20 17.81 30.41 22.63
N GLY A 21 17.05 30.74 21.59
CA GLY A 21 15.60 30.58 21.59
C GLY A 21 15.27 29.14 21.99
N CYS A 22 14.53 29.00 23.09
CA CYS A 22 14.26 27.73 23.75
C CYS A 22 13.54 26.75 22.81
N SER A 23 14.33 26.04 22.02
CA SER A 23 13.93 24.90 21.20
C SER A 23 13.75 23.65 22.09
N SER A 24 13.23 23.86 23.31
CA SER A 24 12.49 22.81 24.01
C SER A 24 11.35 22.41 23.08
N PRO A 25 11.31 21.16 22.57
CA PRO A 25 10.20 20.72 21.73
C PRO A 25 8.93 20.95 22.55
N HIS A 26 8.04 21.82 22.06
CA HIS A 26 6.88 22.29 22.82
C HIS A 26 6.20 21.06 23.43
N PRO A 27 6.05 20.92 24.76
CA PRO A 27 5.70 19.63 25.37
C PRO A 27 4.43 19.01 24.79
N GLN A 28 3.49 19.87 24.38
CA GLN A 28 2.29 19.52 23.62
C GLN A 28 2.59 18.86 22.26
N LEU A 29 3.49 19.40 21.43
CA LEU A 29 3.86 18.81 20.13
C LEU A 29 4.43 17.39 20.30
N ARG A 30 5.20 17.16 21.38
CA ARG A 30 5.73 15.82 21.70
C ARG A 30 4.60 14.87 22.14
N ALA A 31 3.63 15.35 22.91
CA ALA A 31 2.45 14.58 23.29
C ALA A 31 1.57 14.25 22.08
N ASP A 32 1.32 15.22 21.19
CA ASP A 32 0.53 15.05 19.97
C ASP A 32 1.19 14.05 19.01
N GLN A 33 2.51 14.14 18.81
CA GLN A 33 3.26 13.15 18.03
C GLN A 33 3.19 11.73 18.62
N TYR A 34 3.19 11.61 19.95
CA TYR A 34 3.04 10.32 20.63
C TYR A 34 1.63 9.75 20.46
N CYS A 35 0.58 10.57 20.67
CA CYS A 35 -0.82 10.20 20.45
C CYS A 35 -1.09 9.81 18.99
N PHE A 36 -0.49 10.53 18.03
CA PHE A 36 -0.57 10.22 16.61
C PHE A 36 0.06 8.87 16.27
N ARG A 37 1.30 8.61 16.74
CA ARG A 37 1.97 7.30 16.56
C ARG A 37 1.17 6.15 17.17
N LYS A 38 0.63 6.34 18.38
CA LYS A 38 -0.21 5.33 19.03
C LYS A 38 -1.47 5.04 18.22
N THR A 39 -2.15 6.09 17.72
CA THR A 39 -3.33 5.94 16.86
C THR A 39 -3.00 5.19 15.56
N LEU A 40 -1.85 5.45 14.94
CA LEU A 40 -1.42 4.70 13.74
C LEU A 40 -1.15 3.22 14.03
N ILE A 41 -0.48 2.91 15.15
CA ILE A 41 -0.23 1.52 15.55
C ILE A 41 -1.57 0.79 15.77
N SER A 42 -2.49 1.39 16.54
CA SER A 42 -3.79 0.78 16.78
C SER A 42 -4.64 0.66 15.51
N LEU A 43 -4.51 1.57 14.54
CA LEU A 43 -5.18 1.45 13.23
C LEU A 43 -4.71 0.21 12.45
N TYR A 44 -3.40 -0.08 12.48
CA TYR A 44 -2.85 -1.30 11.88
C TYR A 44 -3.25 -2.56 12.66
N GLU A 45 -3.19 -2.53 14.00
CA GLU A 45 -3.63 -3.64 14.86
C GLU A 45 -5.11 -4.00 14.62
N ASP A 46 -5.98 -2.98 14.54
CA ASP A 46 -7.41 -3.12 14.23
C ASP A 46 -7.64 -3.74 12.84
N GLN A 47 -6.89 -3.29 11.83
CA GLN A 47 -6.97 -3.81 10.46
C GLN A 47 -6.54 -5.28 10.38
N ILE A 48 -5.44 -5.64 11.06
CA ILE A 48 -4.94 -7.01 11.12
C ILE A 48 -5.96 -7.91 11.81
N LEU A 49 -6.54 -7.47 12.94
CA LEU A 49 -7.60 -8.20 13.63
C LEU A 49 -8.86 -8.35 12.76
N ASP A 50 -9.31 -7.28 12.08
CA ASP A 50 -10.47 -7.37 11.17
C ASP A 50 -10.22 -8.36 10.02
N ASN A 51 -9.00 -8.39 9.47
CA ASN A 51 -8.61 -9.33 8.43
C ASN A 51 -8.49 -10.78 8.94
N LEU A 52 -8.01 -11.00 10.16
CA LEU A 52 -8.02 -12.31 10.81
C LEU A 52 -9.46 -12.79 11.08
N ILE A 53 -10.33 -11.93 11.61
CA ILE A 53 -11.75 -12.24 11.88
C ILE A 53 -12.49 -12.56 10.57
N ARG A 54 -12.25 -11.77 9.51
CA ARG A 54 -12.77 -12.04 8.16
C ARG A 54 -12.32 -13.40 7.64
N THR A 55 -11.01 -13.68 7.70
CA THR A 55 -10.43 -14.95 7.26
C THR A 55 -11.04 -16.14 8.01
N TYR A 56 -11.17 -16.04 9.33
CA TYR A 56 -11.81 -17.04 10.19
C TYR A 56 -13.28 -17.31 9.80
N ASN A 57 -14.01 -16.28 9.38
CA ASN A 57 -15.40 -16.36 8.95
C ASN A 57 -15.57 -16.56 7.43
N TYR A 58 -14.51 -16.97 6.70
CA TYR A 58 -14.51 -17.15 5.24
C TYR A 58 -14.92 -15.91 4.42
N LEU A 59 -14.73 -14.72 4.99
CA LEU A 59 -14.94 -13.44 4.34
C LEU A 59 -13.63 -12.92 3.73
N LEU A 60 -13.73 -12.23 2.60
CA LEU A 60 -12.57 -11.62 1.94
C LEU A 60 -11.87 -10.61 2.88
N PRO A 61 -10.56 -10.78 3.16
CA PRO A 61 -9.77 -9.78 3.88
C PRO A 61 -9.54 -8.55 3.01
N VAL A 62 -9.49 -7.38 3.62
CA VAL A 62 -9.28 -6.09 2.93
C VAL A 62 -8.08 -5.40 3.57
N GLN A 63 -6.89 -5.74 3.10
CA GLN A 63 -5.67 -5.04 3.52
C GLN A 63 -5.52 -3.74 2.74
N VAL A 64 -5.17 -2.66 3.44
CA VAL A 64 -4.98 -1.32 2.87
C VAL A 64 -3.63 -0.78 3.34
N GLU A 65 -2.76 -0.47 2.40
CA GLU A 65 -1.46 0.15 2.61
C GLU A 65 -1.62 1.66 2.74
N TYR A 66 -1.30 2.23 3.91
CA TYR A 66 -1.30 3.67 4.13
C TYR A 66 0.00 4.29 3.59
N THR A 67 -0.02 4.76 2.35
CA THR A 67 1.14 5.30 1.63
C THR A 67 1.60 6.65 2.17
N SER A 68 0.66 7.50 2.60
CA SER A 68 0.99 8.74 3.29
C SER A 68 -0.14 9.18 4.22
N VAL A 69 0.24 9.62 5.42
CA VAL A 69 -0.69 10.21 6.39
C VAL A 69 -0.28 11.66 6.62
N LYS A 70 -1.11 12.60 6.18
CA LYS A 70 -0.87 14.05 6.24
C LYS A 70 -1.80 14.67 7.28
N GLY A 71 -1.25 15.02 8.43
CA GLY A 71 -1.93 15.82 9.44
C GLY A 71 -1.72 17.32 9.17
N ASN A 72 -2.77 18.01 8.73
CA ASN A 72 -2.77 19.46 8.57
C ASN A 72 -3.40 20.11 9.82
N LEU A 73 -2.58 20.84 10.58
CA LEU A 73 -2.99 21.54 11.79
C LEU A 73 -3.36 22.99 11.46
N THR A 74 -4.62 23.26 11.14
CA THR A 74 -5.09 24.62 10.81
C THR A 74 -5.69 25.30 12.04
N GLN A 75 -4.88 26.09 12.74
CA GLN A 75 -5.34 26.87 13.90
C GLN A 75 -6.00 28.18 13.44
N GLU A 76 -7.28 28.12 13.02
CA GLU A 76 -8.08 29.33 12.84
C GLU A 76 -8.53 29.89 14.20
N VAL A 77 -7.91 30.97 14.67
CA VAL A 77 -8.41 31.72 15.83
C VAL A 77 -9.61 32.58 15.39
N LYS A 78 -10.79 31.95 15.26
CA LYS A 78 -12.06 32.62 14.97
C LYS A 78 -13.12 32.28 16.03
N GLY A 79 -13.63 33.31 16.70
CA GLY A 79 -14.79 33.18 17.58
C GLY A 79 -16.09 33.14 16.78
N GLY A 80 -16.84 32.04 16.86
CA GLY A 80 -18.12 31.86 16.17
C GLY A 80 -18.56 30.39 16.17
N VAL A 81 -19.86 30.10 16.27
CA VAL A 81 -20.47 28.78 16.64
C VAL A 81 -20.78 27.87 15.42
N SER A 82 -21.23 26.61 15.67
CA SER A 82 -21.54 25.49 14.72
C SER A 82 -20.31 24.75 14.16
N GLY A 83 -20.27 23.43 13.95
CA GLY A 83 -21.24 22.35 14.24
C GLY A 83 -20.49 21.04 14.58
N SER A 84 -21.13 19.87 14.44
CA SER A 84 -20.54 18.56 14.79
C SER A 84 -20.24 17.67 13.57
N ILE A 85 -19.01 17.16 13.47
CA ILE A 85 -18.63 16.02 12.63
C ILE A 85 -18.15 14.91 13.60
N HIS A 86 -18.65 13.68 13.48
CA HIS A 86 -18.44 12.64 14.48
C HIS A 86 -17.65 11.41 13.96
N GLU A 87 -16.95 10.76 14.90
CA GLU A 87 -16.52 9.35 14.85
C GLU A 87 -15.36 8.89 13.96
N PHE A 88 -14.30 9.70 13.88
CA PHE A 88 -12.92 9.15 13.90
C PHE A 88 -11.93 9.92 14.83
N PHE A 89 -12.35 11.09 15.37
CA PHE A 89 -11.45 12.05 16.02
C PHE A 89 -11.46 12.04 17.56
N ARG A 90 -11.96 10.98 18.23
CA ARG A 90 -12.02 10.96 19.72
C ARG A 90 -10.65 11.01 20.42
N GLY A 91 -9.54 10.79 19.70
CA GLY A 91 -8.17 10.86 20.23
C GLY A 91 -7.57 12.27 20.40
N PHE A 92 -8.18 13.32 19.85
CA PHE A 92 -7.63 14.70 19.91
C PHE A 92 -8.68 15.71 20.41
N LYS A 93 -8.73 15.90 21.74
CA LYS A 93 -9.44 17.02 22.38
C LYS A 93 -8.49 17.74 23.34
N PHE A 94 -8.19 19.01 23.05
CA PHE A 94 -7.62 19.95 24.01
C PHE A 94 -8.51 21.20 24.07
N GLY A 95 -8.80 21.66 25.28
CA GLY A 95 -9.76 22.74 25.53
C GLY A 95 -9.09 24.09 25.81
N GLY A 96 -9.81 25.17 25.51
CA GLY A 96 -9.37 26.55 25.75
C GLY A 96 -9.82 27.53 24.67
N ASP A 97 -11.14 27.68 24.48
CA ASP A 97 -11.90 28.68 23.67
C ASP A 97 -11.38 29.15 22.29
N GLY A 98 -10.37 28.51 21.72
CA GLY A 98 -9.99 28.60 20.31
C GLY A 98 -10.57 27.43 19.51
N ARG A 99 -11.25 27.72 18.39
CA ARG A 99 -11.77 26.70 17.48
C ARG A 99 -10.69 26.17 16.54
N GLN A 100 -9.86 25.29 17.06
CA GLN A 100 -8.82 24.61 16.29
C GLN A 100 -9.44 23.55 15.36
N GLN A 101 -9.17 23.64 14.06
CA GLN A 101 -9.63 22.65 13.07
C GLN A 101 -8.45 21.78 12.62
N ASN A 102 -8.46 20.52 13.05
CA ASN A 102 -7.44 19.54 12.67
C ASN A 102 -7.97 18.74 11.47
N ILE A 103 -7.31 18.84 10.32
CA ILE A 103 -7.67 18.10 9.10
C ILE A 103 -6.65 16.97 8.93
N LEU A 104 -7.10 15.72 9.08
CA LEU A 104 -6.30 14.54 8.79
C LEU A 104 -6.67 14.02 7.40
N SER A 105 -5.69 13.98 6.50
CA SER A 105 -5.82 13.37 5.17
C SER A 105 -4.99 12.09 5.13
N ILE A 106 -5.65 10.97 4.82
CA ILE A 106 -5.04 9.65 4.71
C ILE A 106 -5.10 9.24 3.24
N ASP A 107 -3.94 9.00 2.61
CA ASP A 107 -3.84 8.31 1.32
C ASP A 107 -3.58 6.83 1.60
N ALA A 108 -4.40 5.97 1.00
CA ALA A 108 -4.49 4.56 1.34
C ALA A 108 -4.83 3.75 0.09
N ARG A 109 -4.05 2.69 -0.19
CA ARG A 109 -4.19 1.86 -1.39
C ARG A 109 -4.57 0.43 -1.00
N PRO A 110 -5.60 -0.18 -1.62
CA PRO A 110 -5.97 -1.56 -1.30
C PRO A 110 -4.91 -2.53 -1.84
N VAL A 111 -4.44 -3.44 -0.99
CA VAL A 111 -3.44 -4.47 -1.32
C VAL A 111 -4.16 -5.68 -1.91
N VAL A 112 -4.62 -5.57 -3.15
CA VAL A 112 -5.37 -6.62 -3.86
C VAL A 112 -4.48 -7.65 -4.57
N ASN A 113 -3.16 -7.44 -4.56
CA ASN A 113 -2.21 -8.06 -5.48
C ASN A 113 -1.06 -8.83 -4.80
N SER A 114 -1.08 -9.00 -3.48
CA SER A 114 -0.14 -9.87 -2.77
C SER A 114 -0.89 -11.09 -2.22
N SER A 115 -0.81 -12.23 -2.93
CA SER A 115 -1.31 -13.50 -2.40
C SER A 115 -0.64 -13.81 -1.06
N ALA A 116 0.66 -13.54 -0.94
CA ALA A 116 1.43 -13.80 0.27
C ALA A 116 0.95 -13.04 1.51
N VAL A 117 0.32 -11.86 1.38
CA VAL A 117 -0.36 -11.20 2.51
C VAL A 117 -1.61 -11.98 2.95
N TYR A 118 -2.40 -12.48 2.00
CA TYR A 118 -3.56 -13.31 2.28
C TYR A 118 -3.17 -14.69 2.84
N ASP A 119 -2.12 -15.31 2.28
CA ASP A 119 -1.57 -16.59 2.72
C ASP A 119 -1.11 -16.54 4.19
N GLU A 120 -0.56 -15.40 4.63
CA GLU A 120 -0.15 -15.20 6.03
C GLU A 120 -1.36 -15.12 6.99
N TYR A 121 -2.45 -14.42 6.61
CA TYR A 121 -3.70 -14.44 7.40
C TYR A 121 -4.32 -15.85 7.44
N VAL A 122 -4.38 -16.52 6.30
CA VAL A 122 -4.91 -17.89 6.18
C VAL A 122 -4.08 -18.87 6.99
N ARG A 123 -2.74 -18.76 6.98
CA ARG A 123 -1.87 -19.60 7.81
C ARG A 123 -2.09 -19.34 9.30
N PHE A 124 -2.17 -18.07 9.72
CA PHE A 124 -2.39 -17.71 11.13
C PHE A 124 -3.71 -18.29 11.68
N VAL A 125 -4.78 -18.27 10.87
CA VAL A 125 -6.07 -18.90 11.21
C VAL A 125 -5.99 -20.44 11.18
N LYS A 126 -5.37 -21.04 10.15
CA LYS A 126 -5.17 -22.50 10.04
C LYS A 126 -4.34 -23.08 11.19
N GLU A 127 -3.40 -22.31 11.73
CA GLU A 127 -2.58 -22.66 12.91
C GLU A 127 -3.33 -22.50 14.25
N ASP A 128 -4.63 -22.15 14.23
CA ASP A 128 -5.49 -22.00 15.41
C ASP A 128 -4.93 -20.97 16.43
N LYS A 129 -4.28 -19.91 15.93
CA LYS A 129 -3.70 -18.82 16.72
C LYS A 129 -4.69 -17.68 17.02
N LEU A 130 -5.78 -17.58 16.26
CA LEU A 130 -6.93 -16.73 16.57
C LEU A 130 -7.99 -17.55 17.32
N LYS A 131 -8.41 -17.06 18.49
CA LYS A 131 -9.42 -17.70 19.35
C LYS A 131 -10.71 -16.88 19.40
N VAL A 132 -11.81 -17.53 19.73
CA VAL A 132 -13.13 -16.92 19.87
C VAL A 132 -13.72 -17.26 21.23
N ALA A 133 -14.03 -16.23 22.03
CA ALA A 133 -14.86 -16.33 23.23
C ALA A 133 -16.29 -15.91 22.85
N ARG A 134 -17.23 -16.85 22.92
CA ARG A 134 -18.62 -16.63 22.49
C ARG A 134 -19.35 -15.68 23.44
N ARG A 135 -20.39 -15.00 22.94
CA ARG A 135 -21.24 -14.09 23.72
C ARG A 135 -21.67 -14.71 25.06
N GLY A 136 -21.34 -14.02 26.15
CA GLY A 136 -21.66 -14.46 27.52
C GLY A 136 -20.57 -15.30 28.20
N GLN A 137 -19.53 -15.73 27.48
CA GLN A 137 -18.31 -16.26 28.10
C GLN A 137 -17.47 -15.10 28.67
N THR A 138 -16.70 -15.40 29.72
CA THR A 138 -15.74 -14.43 30.28
C THR A 138 -14.60 -14.20 29.29
N ILE A 139 -14.22 -12.93 29.06
CA ILE A 139 -13.05 -12.60 28.24
C ILE A 139 -11.80 -13.22 28.89
N PRO A 140 -11.01 -14.02 28.16
CA PRO A 140 -9.82 -14.66 28.73
C PRO A 140 -8.73 -13.63 29.12
N SER A 141 -8.22 -13.75 30.35
CA SER A 141 -7.22 -12.83 30.93
C SER A 141 -5.82 -12.94 30.30
N ASP A 142 -5.61 -13.99 29.53
CA ASP A 142 -4.43 -14.31 28.71
C ASP A 142 -4.53 -13.74 27.28
N SER A 143 -5.57 -12.96 26.95
CA SER A 143 -5.62 -12.22 25.68
C SER A 143 -4.49 -11.18 25.58
N HIS A 144 -3.82 -11.12 24.43
CA HIS A 144 -2.83 -10.10 24.06
C HIS A 144 -3.51 -8.92 23.36
N VAL A 145 -4.25 -9.22 22.29
CA VAL A 145 -5.08 -8.30 21.51
C VAL A 145 -6.41 -8.97 21.18
N GLY A 146 -7.48 -8.19 20.98
CA GLY A 146 -8.78 -8.75 20.63
C GLY A 146 -9.86 -7.71 20.38
N LYS A 147 -10.94 -8.14 19.72
CA LYS A 147 -11.99 -7.28 19.16
C LYS A 147 -13.34 -8.00 19.16
N TRP A 148 -14.41 -7.25 19.37
CA TRP A 148 -15.78 -7.76 19.29
C TRP A 148 -16.28 -7.72 17.84
N PHE A 149 -16.84 -8.83 17.36
CA PHE A 149 -17.48 -8.94 16.05
C PHE A 149 -18.74 -9.81 16.16
N GLU A 150 -19.87 -9.30 15.68
CA GLU A 150 -21.20 -9.94 15.70
C GLU A 150 -21.68 -10.49 17.07
N GLY A 151 -21.09 -10.00 18.16
CA GLY A 151 -21.43 -10.37 19.53
C GLY A 151 -20.48 -11.37 20.18
N ASP A 152 -19.52 -11.90 19.44
CA ASP A 152 -18.43 -12.75 19.93
C ASP A 152 -17.12 -11.94 20.06
N PHE A 153 -16.22 -12.35 20.96
CA PHE A 153 -14.93 -11.71 21.19
C PHE A 153 -13.80 -12.54 20.59
N TYR A 154 -13.20 -12.04 19.52
CA TYR A 154 -12.08 -12.66 18.83
C TYR A 154 -10.78 -12.12 19.42
N TYR A 155 -9.82 -12.98 19.72
CA TYR A 155 -8.58 -12.58 20.37
C TYR A 155 -7.38 -13.46 20.00
N VAL A 156 -6.19 -12.92 20.19
CA VAL A 156 -4.93 -13.66 20.12
C VAL A 156 -4.43 -13.88 21.55
N PRO A 157 -4.20 -15.13 22.00
CA PRO A 157 -3.54 -15.42 23.27
C PRO A 157 -2.13 -14.83 23.39
N LYS A 158 -1.67 -14.55 24.62
CA LYS A 158 -0.32 -14.04 24.93
C LYS A 158 0.81 -14.94 24.41
N ASP A 159 0.59 -16.25 24.39
CA ASP A 159 1.58 -17.22 23.87
C ASP A 159 1.84 -17.05 22.36
N PHE A 160 0.94 -16.36 21.63
CA PHE A 160 1.08 -16.04 20.20
C PHE A 160 1.33 -14.54 19.94
N ALA A 161 1.76 -13.76 20.94
CA ALA A 161 2.04 -12.34 20.76
C ALA A 161 3.18 -12.08 19.75
N ASP A 162 4.25 -12.89 19.78
CA ASP A 162 5.37 -12.78 18.83
C ASP A 162 4.96 -13.19 17.40
N ASP A 163 4.08 -14.20 17.28
CA ASP A 163 3.48 -14.58 16.00
C ASP A 163 2.62 -13.45 15.42
N PHE A 164 1.83 -12.77 16.26
CA PHE A 164 1.01 -11.63 15.85
C PHE A 164 1.87 -10.43 15.44
N LEU A 165 2.96 -10.17 16.16
CA LEU A 165 3.95 -9.16 15.77
C LEU A 165 4.61 -9.51 14.43
N LEU A 166 4.95 -10.78 14.19
CA LEU A 166 5.51 -11.22 12.91
C LEU A 166 4.52 -11.09 11.76
N LEU A 167 3.24 -11.46 11.97
CA LEU A 167 2.16 -11.21 11.02
C LEU A 167 2.05 -9.70 10.74
N ALA A 168 1.98 -8.88 11.78
CA ALA A 168 1.88 -7.43 11.66
C ALA A 168 3.02 -6.83 10.84
N LEU A 169 4.27 -7.25 11.09
CA LEU A 169 5.41 -6.84 10.29
C LEU A 169 5.21 -7.26 8.82
N LYS A 170 4.93 -8.53 8.53
CA LYS A 170 4.74 -9.03 7.17
C LYS A 170 3.59 -8.35 6.40
N THR A 171 2.54 -7.87 7.07
CA THR A 171 1.39 -7.22 6.44
C THR A 171 1.48 -5.68 6.41
N THR A 172 2.39 -5.07 7.18
CA THR A 172 2.51 -3.60 7.28
C THR A 172 3.84 -3.05 6.77
N THR A 173 4.95 -3.76 6.97
CA THR A 173 6.16 -3.52 6.18
C THR A 173 5.93 -4.22 4.85
N SER A 174 5.42 -3.45 3.88
CA SER A 174 5.12 -3.90 2.51
C SER A 174 6.18 -4.88 2.04
N GLN A 175 5.77 -6.11 1.67
CA GLN A 175 6.65 -7.25 1.35
C GLN A 175 7.60 -6.91 0.20
N ASP A 176 8.72 -6.31 0.61
CA ASP A 176 9.51 -5.41 -0.21
C ASP A 176 8.68 -4.33 -0.94
N LYS A 177 9.40 -3.43 -1.60
CA LYS A 177 9.00 -3.18 -2.97
C LYS A 177 9.30 -4.47 -3.72
N ALA A 178 8.33 -5.37 -3.80
CA ALA A 178 8.10 -5.97 -5.09
C ALA A 178 7.81 -4.77 -6.05
N LYS A 179 8.72 -4.30 -6.92
CA LYS A 179 9.83 -5.00 -7.60
C LYS A 179 9.64 -6.51 -7.69
N SER A 180 8.41 -6.92 -8.01
CA SER A 180 8.24 -7.53 -9.32
C SER A 180 9.02 -6.62 -10.27
N SER A 181 10.29 -6.96 -10.53
CA SER A 181 11.09 -6.23 -11.50
C SER A 181 10.19 -6.12 -12.72
N PRO A 182 9.80 -4.90 -13.14
CA PRO A 182 8.64 -4.71 -14.00
C PRO A 182 8.80 -5.65 -15.16
N ILE A 183 7.83 -6.57 -15.29
CA ILE A 183 8.08 -7.87 -15.93
C ILE A 183 8.54 -7.60 -17.34
N SER A 184 9.84 -7.81 -17.55
CA SER A 184 10.51 -7.29 -18.71
C SER A 184 10.24 -8.23 -19.86
N PHE A 185 9.42 -7.80 -20.80
CA PHE A 185 9.18 -8.54 -22.01
C PHE A 185 10.37 -8.29 -22.94
N ASP A 186 11.30 -9.23 -22.97
CA ASP A 186 12.36 -9.24 -23.97
C ASP A 186 11.74 -9.69 -25.31
N ALA A 187 11.61 -8.78 -26.27
CA ALA A 187 10.98 -9.00 -27.57
C ALA A 187 11.83 -8.42 -28.69
N SER A 188 11.74 -8.97 -29.89
CA SER A 188 12.48 -8.48 -31.06
C SER A 188 11.59 -7.53 -31.88
N ILE A 189 12.12 -6.39 -32.31
CA ILE A 189 11.41 -5.49 -33.23
C ILE A 189 11.45 -6.10 -34.63
N HIS A 190 10.31 -6.59 -35.12
CA HIS A 190 10.20 -7.20 -36.44
C HIS A 190 10.13 -6.17 -37.57
N SER A 191 9.39 -5.07 -37.37
CA SER A 191 9.30 -3.97 -38.33
C SER A 191 8.84 -2.67 -37.70
N LEU A 192 9.06 -1.55 -38.40
CA LEU A 192 8.49 -0.24 -38.08
C LEU A 192 7.54 0.21 -39.21
N GLY A 193 6.46 0.87 -38.84
CA GLY A 193 5.48 1.48 -39.75
C GLY A 193 5.14 2.92 -39.35
N GLY A 194 4.31 3.58 -40.15
CA GLY A 194 3.89 4.96 -39.89
C GLY A 194 4.95 6.00 -40.22
N LYS A 195 5.72 5.81 -41.30
CA LYS A 195 6.78 6.72 -41.75
C LYS A 195 6.29 8.17 -41.87
N GLU A 196 5.05 8.34 -42.33
CA GLU A 196 4.36 9.62 -42.48
C GLU A 196 4.06 10.35 -41.15
N ASN A 197 4.24 9.68 -40.00
CA ASN A 197 4.06 10.23 -38.66
C ASN A 197 5.39 10.44 -37.90
N TYR A 198 6.53 10.07 -38.49
CA TYR A 198 7.85 10.17 -37.86
C TYR A 198 8.19 11.60 -37.44
N ASP A 199 7.91 12.57 -38.31
CA ASP A 199 8.13 14.01 -38.07
C ASP A 199 7.29 14.55 -36.90
N ASN A 200 6.22 13.84 -36.51
CA ASN A 200 5.39 14.13 -35.33
C ASN A 200 5.84 13.35 -34.08
N GLY A 201 7.02 12.69 -34.12
CA GLY A 201 7.55 11.86 -33.05
C GLY A 201 6.75 10.57 -32.81
N ARG A 202 6.05 10.02 -33.82
CA ARG A 202 5.20 8.81 -33.67
C ARG A 202 5.52 7.76 -34.71
N VAL A 203 5.80 6.54 -34.25
CA VAL A 203 6.12 5.38 -35.11
C VAL A 203 5.34 4.16 -34.63
N TYR A 204 4.82 3.34 -35.54
CA TYR A 204 4.28 2.03 -35.18
C TYR A 204 5.41 1.02 -35.07
N VAL A 205 5.52 0.34 -33.92
CA VAL A 205 6.48 -0.75 -33.69
C VAL A 205 5.72 -2.07 -33.74
N PHE A 206 6.25 -3.04 -34.51
CA PHE A 206 5.72 -4.39 -34.58
C PHE A 206 6.71 -5.37 -33.96
N PHE A 207 6.31 -6.07 -32.91
CA PHE A 207 7.14 -7.06 -32.22
C PHE A 207 6.99 -8.48 -32.80
N ASP A 208 8.02 -9.31 -32.62
CA ASP A 208 8.10 -10.71 -33.05
C ASP A 208 7.09 -11.65 -32.37
N LYS A 209 6.57 -11.25 -31.21
CA LYS A 209 5.56 -11.98 -30.44
C LYS A 209 4.52 -11.03 -29.83
N PRO A 210 3.29 -11.49 -29.58
CA PRO A 210 2.27 -10.66 -28.95
C PRO A 210 2.63 -10.36 -27.49
N LEU A 211 2.42 -9.11 -27.10
CA LEU A 211 2.56 -8.57 -25.75
C LEU A 211 1.19 -8.04 -25.28
N PRO A 212 0.94 -7.91 -23.97
CA PRO A 212 -0.29 -7.28 -23.49
C PRO A 212 -0.37 -5.81 -23.93
N ASN A 213 -1.52 -5.40 -24.49
CA ASN A 213 -1.75 -4.02 -24.92
C ASN A 213 -1.83 -3.08 -23.70
N ASP A 214 -0.80 -2.26 -23.48
CA ASP A 214 -0.68 -1.31 -22.37
C ASP A 214 0.37 -0.25 -22.71
N SER A 215 0.38 0.87 -21.97
CA SER A 215 1.49 1.83 -22.03
C SER A 215 2.71 1.31 -21.29
N GLY A 216 3.89 1.85 -21.61
CA GLY A 216 5.13 1.46 -20.94
C GLY A 216 6.38 2.15 -21.45
N THR A 217 7.53 1.57 -21.14
CA THR A 217 8.86 2.01 -21.59
C THR A 217 9.65 0.87 -22.21
N MET A 218 10.37 1.17 -23.28
CA MET A 218 11.24 0.27 -24.01
C MET A 218 12.70 0.66 -23.82
N LYS A 219 13.57 -0.33 -23.62
CA LYS A 219 15.02 -0.17 -23.60
C LYS A 219 15.60 -0.65 -24.92
N ALA A 220 16.17 0.28 -25.67
CA ALA A 220 16.75 0.04 -26.99
C ALA A 220 18.16 0.65 -27.10
N ARG A 221 18.93 0.20 -28.09
CA ARG A 221 20.19 0.83 -28.50
C ARG A 221 20.08 1.40 -29.91
N ILE A 222 20.29 2.70 -30.06
CA ILE A 222 20.27 3.37 -31.36
C ILE A 222 21.70 3.87 -31.61
N ASN A 223 22.31 3.47 -32.73
CA ASN A 223 23.73 3.72 -33.05
C ASN A 223 24.74 3.37 -31.93
N GLY A 224 24.38 2.40 -31.08
CA GLY A 224 25.20 1.92 -29.96
C GLY A 224 24.93 2.62 -28.62
N GLU A 225 24.35 3.82 -28.63
CA GLU A 225 23.89 4.54 -27.45
C GLU A 225 22.64 3.87 -26.86
N LEU A 226 22.54 3.79 -25.53
CA LEU A 226 21.43 3.15 -24.83
C LEU A 226 20.36 4.19 -24.50
N TYR A 227 19.14 3.97 -24.99
CA TYR A 227 17.95 4.75 -24.67
C TYR A 227 17.08 3.94 -23.70
N PRO A 228 17.16 4.22 -22.38
CA PRO A 228 16.53 3.38 -21.35
C PRO A 228 15.03 3.62 -21.14
N TYR A 229 14.45 4.66 -21.76
CA TYR A 229 13.08 5.14 -21.50
C TYR A 229 12.40 5.64 -22.80
N LEU A 230 12.39 4.81 -23.85
CA LEU A 230 11.57 5.10 -25.03
C LEU A 230 10.09 4.80 -24.70
N GLU A 231 9.22 5.79 -24.74
CA GLU A 231 7.81 5.63 -24.32
C GLU A 231 6.99 4.86 -25.38
N LEU A 232 6.31 3.81 -24.93
CA LEU A 232 5.33 3.06 -25.70
C LEU A 232 3.93 3.42 -25.22
N THR A 233 3.00 3.63 -26.14
CA THR A 233 1.57 3.75 -25.85
C THR A 233 0.79 2.60 -26.49
N PHE A 234 -0.28 2.19 -25.81
CA PHE A 234 -1.19 1.15 -26.27
C PHE A 234 -1.83 1.48 -27.63
N ASP A 235 -2.30 0.45 -28.32
CA ASP A 235 -3.13 0.58 -29.51
C ASP A 235 -4.57 0.91 -29.10
N GLU A 236 -5.06 2.10 -29.48
CA GLU A 236 -6.40 2.61 -29.13
C GLU A 236 -7.54 1.74 -29.70
N GLU A 237 -7.25 0.90 -30.70
CA GLU A 237 -8.20 -0.03 -31.33
C GLU A 237 -8.47 -1.29 -30.48
N LEU A 238 -7.66 -1.55 -29.44
CA LEU A 238 -7.69 -2.76 -28.61
C LEU A 238 -7.93 -2.43 -27.13
N LYS A 239 -8.49 -3.39 -26.36
CA LYS A 239 -8.65 -3.18 -24.91
C LYS A 239 -7.31 -3.35 -24.19
N ILE A 240 -7.18 -2.68 -23.04
CA ILE A 240 -6.01 -2.85 -22.16
C ILE A 240 -5.89 -4.32 -21.74
N GLY A 241 -4.71 -4.90 -21.93
CA GLY A 241 -4.37 -6.28 -21.63
C GLY A 241 -4.65 -7.30 -22.74
N GLU A 242 -5.34 -6.94 -23.83
CA GLU A 242 -5.50 -7.84 -24.99
C GLU A 242 -4.14 -8.04 -25.70
N PRO A 243 -3.79 -9.26 -26.18
CA PRO A 243 -2.49 -9.49 -26.81
C PRO A 243 -2.37 -8.78 -28.18
N THR A 244 -1.32 -7.98 -28.36
CA THR A 244 -1.00 -7.25 -29.61
C THR A 244 0.48 -7.35 -29.95
N THR A 245 0.81 -7.32 -31.24
CA THR A 245 2.20 -7.11 -31.71
C THR A 245 2.48 -5.64 -32.05
N LYS A 246 1.44 -4.81 -32.21
CA LYS A 246 1.49 -3.42 -32.66
C LYS A 246 1.41 -2.47 -31.46
N PHE A 247 2.36 -1.55 -31.35
CA PHE A 247 2.41 -0.46 -30.38
C PHE A 247 2.75 0.85 -31.06
N VAL A 248 2.44 1.99 -30.43
CA VAL A 248 2.94 3.31 -30.86
C VAL A 248 4.14 3.66 -29.99
N LEU A 249 5.27 3.94 -30.63
CA LEU A 249 6.47 4.47 -30.01
C LEU A 249 6.48 5.99 -30.16
N LEU A 250 6.67 6.68 -29.04
CA LEU A 250 6.95 8.11 -29.00
C LEU A 250 8.46 8.30 -29.14
N VAL A 251 8.88 8.87 -30.28
CA VAL A 251 10.28 9.11 -30.61
C VAL A 251 10.67 10.50 -30.07
N PRO A 252 11.70 10.60 -29.21
CA PRO A 252 12.23 11.88 -28.74
C PRO A 252 12.66 12.80 -29.90
N SER A 253 12.38 14.10 -29.77
CA SER A 253 12.63 15.07 -30.86
C SER A 253 14.10 15.17 -31.25
N ASP A 254 15.03 14.97 -30.31
CA ASP A 254 16.48 14.93 -30.57
C ASP A 254 16.89 13.77 -31.49
N ILE A 255 16.13 12.67 -31.51
CA ILE A 255 16.34 11.57 -32.46
C ILE A 255 15.72 11.94 -33.83
N VAL A 256 14.51 12.49 -33.85
CA VAL A 256 13.83 12.93 -35.08
C VAL A 256 14.64 14.00 -35.83
N ASP A 257 15.22 14.95 -35.09
CA ASP A 257 16.04 16.05 -35.64
C ASP A 257 17.43 15.59 -36.14
N SER A 258 17.94 14.44 -35.66
CA SER A 258 19.31 13.97 -35.93
C SER A 258 19.40 12.77 -36.88
N MET A 259 18.29 12.09 -37.17
CA MET A 259 18.27 10.83 -37.91
C MET A 259 17.00 10.68 -38.74
N ASP A 260 17.13 10.26 -40.01
CA ASP A 260 15.95 9.98 -40.84
C ASP A 260 15.25 8.66 -40.46
N PHE A 261 13.97 8.52 -40.83
CA PHE A 261 13.18 7.32 -40.50
C PHE A 261 13.83 6.00 -40.98
N HIS A 262 14.56 6.00 -42.09
CA HIS A 262 15.19 4.79 -42.62
C HIS A 262 16.44 4.39 -41.81
N GLU A 263 17.24 5.36 -41.40
CA GLU A 263 18.33 5.15 -40.45
C GLU A 263 17.81 4.68 -39.09
N PHE A 264 16.75 5.31 -38.57
CA PHE A 264 16.09 4.92 -37.32
C PHE A 264 15.52 3.50 -37.36
N ALA A 265 14.82 3.15 -38.45
CA ALA A 265 14.32 1.80 -38.66
C ALA A 265 15.46 0.77 -38.75
N LYS A 266 16.55 1.10 -39.45
CA LYS A 266 17.73 0.24 -39.55
C LYS A 266 18.46 0.04 -38.21
N ALA A 267 18.37 1.00 -37.29
CA ALA A 267 18.96 0.88 -35.95
C ALA A 267 18.13 0.01 -34.98
N LEU A 268 16.81 -0.09 -35.19
CA LEU A 268 15.89 -0.78 -34.29
C LEU A 268 15.40 -2.15 -34.81
N VAL A 269 15.22 -2.35 -36.12
CA VAL A 269 14.75 -3.64 -36.66
C VAL A 269 15.75 -4.76 -36.33
N ASP A 270 15.21 -5.95 -36.03
CA ASP A 270 15.90 -7.14 -35.52
C ASP A 270 16.56 -6.98 -34.13
N GLN A 271 16.40 -5.83 -33.46
CA GLN A 271 16.91 -5.63 -32.11
C GLN A 271 16.01 -6.31 -31.07
N VAL A 272 16.61 -7.11 -30.20
CA VAL A 272 15.99 -7.56 -28.95
C VAL A 272 15.99 -6.39 -27.96
N VAL A 273 14.80 -5.92 -27.62
CA VAL A 273 14.54 -4.83 -26.68
C VAL A 273 13.88 -5.37 -25.42
N SER A 274 14.06 -4.66 -24.31
CA SER A 274 13.46 -5.04 -23.01
C SER A 274 12.36 -4.05 -22.66
N ILE A 275 11.11 -4.53 -22.58
CA ILE A 275 9.90 -3.71 -22.47
C ILE A 275 9.28 -3.84 -21.09
N ILE A 276 8.93 -2.70 -20.50
CA ILE A 276 8.31 -2.55 -19.18
C ILE A 276 6.94 -1.92 -19.38
N LEU A 277 5.86 -2.64 -19.06
CA LEU A 277 4.50 -2.12 -19.11
C LEU A 277 4.09 -1.53 -17.76
N ASP A 278 3.33 -0.44 -17.76
CA ASP A 278 3.05 0.39 -16.57
C ASP A 278 1.92 -0.17 -15.69
N SER A 279 0.86 -0.69 -16.33
CA SER A 279 -0.36 -1.17 -15.68
C SER A 279 -0.47 -2.69 -15.72
N TYR A 280 0.17 -3.36 -16.68
CA TYR A 280 0.12 -4.80 -16.84
C TYR A 280 0.80 -5.50 -15.66
N ARG A 281 -0.05 -6.03 -14.79
CA ARG A 281 0.29 -7.06 -13.83
C ARG A 281 -0.24 -8.37 -14.43
N PRO A 282 0.58 -9.41 -14.63
CA PRO A 282 0.01 -10.71 -14.95
C PRO A 282 -0.97 -11.07 -13.84
N SER A 283 -2.09 -11.69 -14.20
CA SER A 283 -2.91 -12.38 -13.22
C SER A 283 -2.00 -13.41 -12.55
N VAL A 284 -1.72 -13.23 -11.26
CA VAL A 284 -1.04 -14.25 -10.49
C VAL A 284 -1.98 -15.46 -10.50
N ASP A 285 -1.58 -16.57 -11.13
CA ASP A 285 -2.41 -17.79 -11.25
C ASP A 285 -2.92 -18.28 -9.88
N GLY A 286 -2.20 -17.90 -8.82
CA GLY A 286 -2.58 -18.04 -7.43
C GLY A 286 -3.95 -17.45 -7.05
N THR A 287 -4.51 -16.42 -7.70
CA THR A 287 -5.79 -15.85 -7.25
C THR A 287 -6.97 -16.81 -7.45
N ALA A 288 -7.01 -17.53 -8.58
CA ALA A 288 -8.02 -18.57 -8.79
C ALA A 288 -7.78 -19.77 -7.86
N THR A 289 -6.51 -20.16 -7.70
CA THR A 289 -6.09 -21.25 -6.80
C THR A 289 -6.47 -20.96 -5.34
N LEU A 290 -6.23 -19.74 -4.85
CA LEU A 290 -6.56 -19.27 -3.51
C LEU A 290 -8.07 -19.30 -3.26
N VAL A 291 -8.88 -18.92 -4.26
CA VAL A 291 -10.35 -19.00 -4.16
C VAL A 291 -10.82 -20.45 -4.05
N GLU A 292 -10.24 -21.39 -4.80
CA GLU A 292 -10.57 -22.82 -4.66
C GLU A 292 -10.04 -23.42 -3.33
N GLU A 293 -8.86 -23.02 -2.86
CA GLU A 293 -8.35 -23.43 -1.54
C GLU A 293 -9.22 -22.93 -0.39
N LEU A 294 -9.72 -21.70 -0.46
CA LEU A 294 -10.63 -21.13 0.55
C LEU A 294 -11.98 -21.85 0.58
N LYS A 295 -12.51 -22.27 -0.58
CA LYS A 295 -13.71 -23.13 -0.66
C LYS A 295 -13.45 -24.51 -0.03
N ALA A 296 -12.36 -25.17 -0.43
CA ALA A 296 -12.00 -26.49 0.10
C ALA A 296 -11.79 -26.48 1.62
N LEU A 297 -11.23 -25.39 2.17
CA LEU A 297 -11.07 -25.21 3.61
C LEU A 297 -12.42 -25.09 4.33
N ARG A 298 -13.34 -24.31 3.76
CA ARG A 298 -14.70 -24.14 4.28
C ARG A 298 -15.44 -25.48 4.34
N ASP A 299 -15.46 -26.22 3.24
CA ASP A 299 -16.15 -27.51 3.14
C ASP A 299 -15.61 -28.53 4.17
N ALA A 300 -14.29 -28.49 4.45
CA ALA A 300 -13.67 -29.34 5.46
C ALA A 300 -14.14 -28.99 6.90
N VAL A 301 -14.29 -27.70 7.23
CA VAL A 301 -14.73 -27.25 8.56
C VAL A 301 -16.24 -27.40 8.77
N ASP A 302 -17.05 -27.18 7.74
CA ASP A 302 -18.49 -27.48 7.76
C ASP A 302 -18.70 -28.99 8.03
N ASN A 303 -17.89 -29.86 7.41
CA ASN A 303 -17.91 -31.31 7.66
C ASN A 303 -17.49 -31.68 9.09
N GLN A 304 -16.41 -31.10 9.64
CA GLN A 304 -16.02 -31.32 11.04
C GLN A 304 -17.10 -30.87 12.03
N THR A 305 -17.76 -29.74 11.76
CA THR A 305 -18.84 -29.22 12.61
C THR A 305 -20.03 -30.20 12.66
N ASN A 306 -20.39 -30.80 11.53
CA ASN A 306 -21.44 -31.82 11.45
C ASN A 306 -21.08 -33.11 12.21
N ILE A 307 -19.81 -33.52 12.18
CA ILE A 307 -19.32 -34.68 12.96
C ILE A 307 -19.42 -34.40 14.47
N ILE A 308 -19.03 -33.21 14.93
CA ILE A 308 -19.12 -32.82 16.34
C ILE A 308 -20.59 -32.79 16.78
N GLN A 309 -21.49 -32.15 16.02
CA GLN A 309 -22.92 -32.09 16.35
C GLN A 309 -23.56 -33.49 16.43
N SER A 310 -23.33 -34.35 15.45
CA SER A 310 -23.86 -35.72 15.44
C SER A 310 -23.31 -36.58 16.58
N SER A 311 -22.04 -36.42 16.98
CA SER A 311 -21.47 -37.10 18.15
C SER A 311 -22.10 -36.64 19.47
N SER A 312 -22.41 -35.34 19.60
CA SER A 312 -23.02 -34.78 20.83
C SER A 312 -24.47 -35.20 21.03
N GLY A 313 -25.25 -35.38 19.95
CA GLY A 313 -26.66 -35.77 20.01
C GLY A 313 -26.92 -37.18 20.57
N ASN A 314 -25.95 -38.09 20.46
CA ASN A 314 -26.07 -39.45 20.98
C ASN A 314 -25.77 -39.58 22.48
N SER A 315 -25.27 -38.52 23.13
CA SER A 315 -24.86 -38.56 24.54
C SER A 315 -25.98 -38.25 25.55
N SER A 316 -27.22 -38.02 25.10
CA SER A 316 -28.38 -37.70 25.97
C SER A 316 -29.44 -38.81 26.05
N MET A 317 -29.06 -40.07 25.76
CA MET A 317 -29.93 -41.25 25.86
C MET A 317 -29.46 -42.27 26.93
N PHE A 318 -28.55 -41.89 27.82
CA PHE A 318 -28.10 -42.66 28.98
C PHE A 318 -28.13 -41.81 30.25
#